data_AF-A0A948IPE4-F1
#
_entry.id   AF-A0A948IPE4-F1
#
_cell.length_a   1.000
_cell.length_b   1.000
_cell.length_c   1.000
_cell.angle_alpha   90.00
_cell.angle_beta   90.00
_cell.angle_gamma   90.00
#
_symmetry.space_group_name_H-M   'P 1'
#
loop_
_entity.id
_entity.type
_entity.pdbx_description
1 polymer ?
#
loop_
_entity_poly.entity_id
_entity_poly.type
_entity_poly.pdbx_seq_one_letter_code
_entity_poly.pdbx_strand_id
1 'polypeptide(L)'
;MLRTTVVLALAALGLASCNGSAPKGAAETASRLLTAAYKNDRVAFEAEIDRAAVREDVRRQVNDMARTKALEIDGGPSEFALDRMISPDALRLVDKTGARLTTPPTARQVVPLMKVVDEGHVCLKDVESPKNCLLTFAKGKDPKWRLVGMRALDLRIEVASAGD
;
A
#
# COMPACT_ATOMS: atom_id res chain seq x y z
N MET A 1 25.25 62.35 1.28
CA MET A 1 25.62 60.92 1.13
C MET A 1 24.74 60.09 2.06
N LEU A 2 23.70 59.43 1.54
CA LEU A 2 22.82 58.49 2.25
C LEU A 2 22.01 57.74 1.16
N ARG A 3 22.47 56.61 0.62
CA ARG A 3 22.21 55.22 1.07
C ARG A 3 20.74 54.94 1.41
N THR A 4 19.99 54.38 0.46
CA THR A 4 19.23 53.14 0.69
C THR A 4 18.75 52.54 -0.64
N THR A 5 19.42 51.48 -1.08
CA THR A 5 18.95 50.57 -2.14
C THR A 5 18.16 49.47 -1.45
N VAL A 6 16.84 49.41 -1.62
CA VAL A 6 16.03 48.29 -1.14
C VAL A 6 15.74 47.38 -2.32
N VAL A 7 16.50 46.30 -2.40
CA VAL A 7 16.26 45.16 -3.30
C VAL A 7 15.13 44.33 -2.69
N LEU A 8 13.96 44.30 -3.33
CA LEU A 8 12.93 43.31 -3.03
C LEU A 8 13.40 41.94 -3.53
N ALA A 9 13.89 41.11 -2.62
CA ALA A 9 14.05 39.67 -2.85
C ALA A 9 12.68 39.00 -2.65
N LEU A 10 11.97 38.71 -3.73
CA LEU A 10 10.82 37.81 -3.67
C LEU A 10 11.32 36.39 -3.38
N ALA A 11 10.93 35.89 -2.22
CA ALA A 11 11.11 34.50 -1.81
C ALA A 11 10.27 33.57 -2.72
N ALA A 12 10.93 32.92 -3.68
CA ALA A 12 10.40 31.75 -4.36
C ALA A 12 10.89 30.48 -3.63
N LEU A 13 10.33 30.23 -2.44
CA LEU A 13 10.43 28.95 -1.74
C LEU A 13 9.12 28.21 -1.94
N GLY A 14 9.16 27.02 -2.54
CA GLY A 14 8.01 26.11 -2.44
C GLY A 14 7.69 25.19 -3.61
N LEU A 15 8.68 24.66 -4.33
CA LEU A 15 8.48 23.42 -5.10
C LEU A 15 9.65 22.47 -4.81
N ALA A 16 9.79 22.07 -3.55
CA ALA A 16 10.47 20.83 -3.25
C ALA A 16 9.63 19.72 -3.90
N SER A 17 10.10 19.22 -5.03
CA SER A 17 9.56 18.00 -5.62
C SER A 17 9.54 16.94 -4.53
N CYS A 18 8.34 16.48 -4.15
CA CYS A 18 8.14 15.34 -3.27
C CYS A 18 8.53 14.06 -4.04
N ASN A 19 9.81 13.92 -4.37
CA ASN A 19 10.42 12.66 -4.79
C ASN A 19 10.99 11.95 -3.56
N GLY A 20 10.34 12.13 -2.41
CA GLY A 20 10.73 11.54 -1.15
C GLY A 20 10.55 10.03 -1.24
N SER A 21 11.61 9.29 -0.92
CA SER A 21 11.51 7.86 -0.68
C SER A 21 10.45 7.58 0.37
N ALA A 22 9.75 6.45 0.23
CA ALA A 22 8.73 6.07 1.18
C ALA A 22 9.26 6.09 2.63
N PRO A 23 8.50 6.62 3.60
CA PRO A 23 8.87 6.61 5.00
C PRO A 23 9.32 5.22 5.45
N LYS A 24 10.46 5.15 6.16
CA LYS A 24 11.06 3.88 6.62
C LYS A 24 10.05 2.99 7.35
N GLY A 25 9.23 3.55 8.23
CA GLY A 25 8.21 2.81 8.97
C GLY A 25 7.12 2.19 8.09
N ALA A 26 6.77 2.83 6.96
CA ALA A 26 5.82 2.27 6.01
C ALA A 26 6.41 1.06 5.28
N ALA A 27 7.68 1.16 4.84
CA ALA A 27 8.37 0.06 4.17
C ALA A 27 8.63 -1.14 5.09
N GLU A 28 8.97 -0.89 6.35
CA GLU A 28 9.13 -1.95 7.34
C GLU A 28 7.80 -2.66 7.64
N THR A 29 6.71 -1.89 7.75
CA THR A 29 5.35 -2.44 7.94
C THR A 29 4.92 -3.28 6.75
N ALA A 30 5.12 -2.77 5.53
CA ALA A 30 4.83 -3.52 4.32
C ALA A 30 5.67 -4.82 4.26
N SER A 31 6.97 -4.77 4.52
CA SER A 31 7.82 -5.97 4.56
C SER A 31 7.38 -6.98 5.63
N ARG A 32 6.98 -6.55 6.83
CA ARG A 32 6.43 -7.45 7.86
C ARG A 32 5.11 -8.08 7.41
N LEU A 33 4.21 -7.30 6.82
CA LEU A 33 2.94 -7.80 6.27
C LEU A 33 3.18 -8.84 5.16
N LEU A 34 4.06 -8.54 4.20
CA LEU A 34 4.40 -9.47 3.12
C LEU A 34 5.13 -10.72 3.65
N THR A 35 5.95 -10.58 4.70
CA THR A 35 6.56 -11.73 5.38
C THR A 35 5.51 -12.60 6.06
N ALA A 36 4.51 -12.00 6.71
CA ALA A 36 3.39 -12.73 7.30
C ALA A 36 2.58 -13.45 6.22
N ALA A 37 2.33 -12.81 5.07
CA ALA A 37 1.70 -13.43 3.91
C ALA A 37 2.51 -14.61 3.36
N TYR A 38 3.82 -14.43 3.19
CA TYR A 38 4.74 -15.50 2.76
C TYR A 38 4.69 -16.72 3.68
N LYS A 39 4.65 -16.50 5.01
CA LYS A 39 4.61 -17.56 6.03
C LYS A 39 3.22 -18.12 6.30
N ASN A 40 2.18 -17.57 5.67
CA ASN A 40 0.77 -17.78 6.04
C ASN A 40 0.50 -17.56 7.56
N ASP A 41 1.18 -16.58 8.16
CA ASP A 41 1.05 -16.25 9.57
C ASP A 41 -0.08 -15.23 9.76
N ARG A 42 -1.26 -15.74 10.11
CA ARG A 42 -2.45 -14.90 10.30
C ARG A 42 -2.29 -13.92 11.45
N VAL A 43 -1.66 -14.30 12.56
CA VAL A 43 -1.54 -13.41 13.73
C VAL A 43 -0.62 -12.24 13.41
N ALA A 44 0.52 -12.51 12.77
CA ALA A 44 1.44 -11.47 12.33
C ALA A 44 0.82 -10.57 11.25
N PHE A 45 0.01 -11.14 10.35
CA PHE A 45 -0.69 -10.37 9.32
C PHE A 45 -1.69 -9.39 9.94
N GLU A 46 -2.58 -9.86 10.83
CA GLU A 46 -3.56 -9.01 11.50
C GLU A 46 -2.90 -7.89 12.33
N ALA A 47 -1.70 -8.12 12.86
CA ALA A 47 -0.97 -7.11 13.64
C ALA A 47 -0.53 -5.89 12.80
N GLU A 48 -0.39 -6.04 11.48
CA GLU A 48 0.04 -4.98 10.57
C GLU A 48 -1.12 -4.29 9.82
N ILE A 49 -2.37 -4.71 10.05
CA ILE A 49 -3.54 -4.13 9.38
C ILE A 49 -4.43 -3.35 10.35
N ASP A 50 -5.12 -2.35 9.80
CA ASP A 50 -6.36 -1.83 10.37
C ASP A 50 -7.53 -2.61 9.74
N ARG A 51 -8.03 -3.61 10.46
CA ARG A 51 -9.03 -4.55 9.94
C ARG A 51 -10.30 -3.85 9.49
N ALA A 52 -10.75 -2.83 10.23
CA ALA A 52 -11.98 -2.12 9.93
C ALA A 52 -11.81 -1.29 8.65
N ALA A 53 -10.69 -0.56 8.51
CA ALA A 53 -10.41 0.24 7.33
C ALA A 53 -10.26 -0.62 6.07
N VAL A 54 -9.49 -1.71 6.15
CA VAL A 54 -9.29 -2.62 5.01
C VAL A 54 -10.61 -3.27 4.58
N ARG A 55 -11.45 -3.68 5.54
CA ARG A 55 -12.76 -4.27 5.22
C ARG A 55 -13.67 -3.30 4.50
N GLU A 56 -13.72 -2.05 4.97
CA GLU A 56 -14.50 -1.01 4.31
C GLU A 56 -14.00 -0.72 2.89
N ASP A 57 -12.68 -0.69 2.69
CA ASP A 57 -12.09 -0.51 1.35
C ASP A 57 -12.42 -1.66 0.39
N VAL A 58 -12.25 -2.91 0.83
CA VAL A 58 -12.61 -4.09 0.02
C VAL A 58 -14.11 -4.11 -0.28
N ARG A 59 -14.97 -3.79 0.70
CA ARG A 59 -16.42 -3.71 0.51
C ARG A 59 -16.79 -2.71 -0.56
N ARG A 60 -16.23 -1.49 -0.50
CA ARG A 60 -16.45 -0.45 -1.51
C ARG A 60 -16.07 -0.94 -2.90
N GLN A 61 -14.87 -1.50 -3.05
CA GLN A 61 -14.41 -2.03 -4.34
C GLN A 61 -15.33 -3.13 -4.89
N VAL A 62 -15.77 -4.07 -4.04
CA VAL A 62 -16.68 -5.14 -4.46
C VAL A 62 -18.04 -4.59 -4.90
N ASN A 63 -18.59 -3.61 -4.17
CA ASN A 63 -19.84 -2.95 -4.53
C ASN A 63 -19.70 -2.16 -5.84
N ASP A 64 -18.60 -1.46 -6.05
CA ASP A 64 -18.33 -0.71 -7.28
C ASP A 64 -18.23 -1.66 -8.50
N MET A 65 -17.58 -2.82 -8.33
CA MET A 65 -17.56 -3.86 -9.37
C MET A 65 -18.94 -4.46 -9.64
N ALA A 66 -19.76 -4.68 -8.62
CA ALA A 66 -21.11 -5.21 -8.80
C ALA A 66 -22.00 -4.22 -9.59
N ARG A 67 -21.92 -2.93 -9.24
CA ARG A 67 -22.61 -1.84 -9.95
C ARG A 67 -22.19 -1.75 -11.42
N THR A 68 -20.89 -1.80 -11.71
CA THR A 68 -20.40 -1.74 -13.10
C THR A 68 -20.81 -2.94 -13.95
N LYS A 69 -21.09 -4.09 -13.32
CA LYS A 69 -21.60 -5.29 -13.98
C LYS A 69 -23.13 -5.40 -14.01
N ALA A 70 -23.86 -4.36 -13.58
CA ALA A 70 -25.32 -4.37 -13.43
C ALA A 70 -25.85 -5.56 -12.60
N LEU A 71 -25.05 -6.04 -11.64
CA LEU A 71 -25.46 -7.05 -10.68
C LEU A 71 -25.88 -6.34 -9.39
N GLU A 72 -27.17 -6.30 -9.12
CA GLU A 72 -27.66 -5.89 -7.79
C GLU A 72 -27.48 -7.06 -6.82
N ILE A 73 -26.57 -6.90 -5.88
CA ILE A 73 -26.41 -7.84 -4.76
C ILE A 73 -27.25 -7.28 -3.63
N ASP A 74 -28.46 -7.83 -3.45
CA ASP A 74 -29.31 -7.48 -2.31
C ASP A 74 -28.58 -7.83 -1.00
N GLY A 75 -28.34 -6.82 -0.16
CA GLY A 75 -27.55 -6.95 1.08
C GLY A 75 -26.02 -6.83 0.96
N GLY A 76 -25.45 -6.69 -0.26
CA GLY A 76 -23.99 -6.55 -0.46
C GLY A 76 -23.16 -7.80 -0.11
N PRO A 77 -21.80 -7.74 -0.20
CA PRO A 77 -20.96 -8.87 0.16
C PRO A 77 -21.02 -9.14 1.67
N SER A 78 -21.21 -10.40 2.05
CA SER A 78 -21.20 -10.79 3.46
C SER A 78 -19.85 -10.49 4.14
N GLU A 79 -19.89 -10.14 5.42
CA GLU A 79 -18.67 -9.91 6.22
C GLU A 79 -17.73 -11.11 6.18
N PHE A 80 -18.27 -12.33 6.19
CA PHE A 80 -17.48 -13.55 6.09
C PHE A 80 -16.73 -13.66 4.76
N ALA A 81 -17.36 -13.29 3.65
CA ALA A 81 -16.71 -13.29 2.33
C ALA A 81 -15.58 -12.25 2.29
N LEU A 82 -15.85 -11.02 2.75
CA LEU A 82 -14.84 -9.96 2.86
C LEU A 82 -13.68 -10.41 3.75
N ASP A 83 -13.96 -11.12 4.84
CA ASP A 83 -12.94 -11.56 5.76
C ASP A 83 -12.00 -12.63 5.19
N ARG A 84 -12.45 -13.43 4.23
CA ARG A 84 -11.58 -14.36 3.50
C ARG A 84 -10.70 -13.66 2.47
N MET A 85 -11.21 -12.59 1.87
CA MET A 85 -10.44 -11.74 0.96
C MET A 85 -9.32 -11.00 1.70
N ILE A 86 -9.48 -10.76 3.00
CA ILE A 86 -8.50 -10.11 3.88
C ILE A 86 -7.76 -11.18 4.70
N SER A 87 -6.87 -11.90 4.02
CA SER A 87 -6.08 -12.97 4.61
C SER A 87 -4.68 -13.03 4.01
N PRO A 88 -3.70 -13.65 4.70
CA PRO A 88 -2.38 -13.93 4.14
C PRO A 88 -2.44 -14.60 2.77
N ASP A 89 -3.33 -15.59 2.61
CA ASP A 89 -3.47 -16.40 1.39
C ASP A 89 -4.04 -15.62 0.20
N ALA A 90 -4.64 -14.44 0.43
CA ALA A 90 -5.09 -13.56 -0.66
C ALA A 90 -3.92 -12.91 -1.40
N LEU A 91 -2.74 -12.80 -0.77
CA LEU A 91 -1.56 -12.17 -1.36
C LEU A 91 -0.71 -13.20 -2.09
N ARG A 92 -0.66 -13.10 -3.42
CA ARG A 92 0.23 -13.92 -4.25
C ARG A 92 1.56 -13.20 -4.46
N LEU A 93 2.57 -13.59 -3.69
CA LEU A 93 3.92 -13.04 -3.81
C LEU A 93 4.74 -13.78 -4.85
N VAL A 94 5.25 -13.03 -5.83
CA VAL A 94 5.93 -13.58 -7.00
C VAL A 94 7.16 -12.78 -7.38
N ASP A 95 8.07 -13.40 -8.13
CA ASP A 95 9.17 -12.71 -8.80
C ASP A 95 8.77 -12.18 -10.19
N LYS A 96 9.72 -11.56 -10.88
CA LYS A 96 9.59 -11.04 -12.26
C LYS A 96 9.19 -12.07 -13.31
N THR A 97 9.43 -13.36 -13.06
CA THR A 97 9.02 -14.46 -13.95
C THR A 97 7.61 -14.95 -13.63
N GLY A 98 7.04 -14.48 -12.51
CA GLY A 98 5.76 -14.92 -11.98
C GLY A 98 5.83 -16.19 -11.14
N ALA A 99 7.04 -16.71 -10.87
CA ALA A 99 7.23 -17.82 -9.94
C ALA A 99 7.02 -17.34 -8.50
N ARG A 100 6.59 -18.24 -7.62
CA ARG A 100 6.41 -17.93 -6.20
C ARG A 100 7.76 -17.60 -5.57
N LEU A 101 7.80 -16.57 -4.74
CA LEU A 101 9.02 -16.23 -4.01
C LEU A 101 9.50 -17.40 -3.15
N THR A 102 10.81 -17.61 -3.11
CA THR A 102 11.48 -18.63 -2.29
C THR A 102 11.92 -18.08 -0.94
N THR A 103 12.03 -16.76 -0.79
CA THR A 103 12.41 -16.06 0.45
C THR A 103 11.45 -14.91 0.76
N PRO A 104 11.24 -14.56 2.04
CA PRO A 104 10.37 -13.43 2.40
C PRO A 104 10.93 -12.09 1.89
N PRO A 105 10.07 -11.17 1.40
CA PRO A 105 10.48 -9.82 1.00
C PRO A 105 11.08 -8.98 2.13
N THR A 106 12.24 -8.38 1.87
CA THR A 106 12.87 -7.41 2.78
C THR A 106 12.37 -5.99 2.54
N ALA A 107 12.47 -5.11 3.54
CA ALA A 107 12.11 -3.71 3.38
C ALA A 107 12.86 -3.02 2.23
N ARG A 108 14.13 -3.39 1.97
CA ARG A 108 14.92 -2.84 0.84
C ARG A 108 14.32 -3.20 -0.51
N GLN A 109 13.77 -4.40 -0.66
CA GLN A 109 13.09 -4.83 -1.89
C GLN A 109 11.70 -4.19 -2.03
N VAL A 110 11.07 -3.81 -0.92
CA VAL A 110 9.74 -3.19 -0.92
C VAL A 110 9.79 -1.68 -1.20
N VAL A 111 10.78 -0.94 -0.70
CA VAL A 111 10.89 0.53 -0.89
C VAL A 111 10.70 0.99 -2.35
N PRO A 112 11.32 0.36 -3.37
CA PRO A 112 11.14 0.77 -4.78
C PRO A 112 9.71 0.57 -5.32
N LEU A 113 8.94 -0.28 -4.66
CA LEU A 113 7.53 -0.54 -4.97
C LEU A 113 6.60 0.44 -4.27
N MET A 114 7.11 1.35 -3.45
CA MET A 114 6.29 2.29 -2.70
C MET A 114 6.21 3.64 -3.40
N LYS A 115 5.02 4.24 -3.32
CA LYS A 115 4.72 5.58 -3.81
C LYS A 115 4.03 6.37 -2.69
N VAL A 116 4.56 7.55 -2.39
CA VAL A 116 3.89 8.49 -1.48
C VAL A 116 2.62 8.99 -2.17
N VAL A 117 1.49 8.84 -1.49
CA VAL A 117 0.18 9.31 -1.97
C VAL A 117 -0.05 10.73 -1.45
N ASP A 118 0.13 10.92 -0.14
CA ASP A 118 0.07 12.19 0.57
C ASP A 118 0.92 12.12 1.86
N GLU A 119 0.81 13.12 2.75
CA GLU A 119 1.59 13.19 3.99
C GLU A 119 1.34 12.00 4.95
N GLY A 120 0.13 11.44 4.95
CA GLY A 120 -0.29 10.36 5.83
C GLY A 120 -0.32 8.99 5.15
N HIS A 121 -0.25 8.93 3.82
CA HIS A 121 -0.49 7.72 3.05
C HIS A 121 0.64 7.37 2.09
N VAL A 122 0.94 6.08 2.03
CA VAL A 122 1.90 5.50 1.09
C VAL A 122 1.28 4.25 0.51
N CYS A 123 1.42 4.03 -0.79
CA CYS A 123 0.90 2.84 -1.42
C CYS A 123 2.00 1.98 -2.02
N LEU A 124 1.81 0.66 -1.96
CA LEU A 124 2.56 -0.31 -2.73
C LEU A 124 1.91 -0.38 -4.12
N LYS A 125 2.62 0.09 -5.14
CA LYS A 125 2.15 0.09 -6.52
C LYS A 125 2.23 -1.29 -7.16
N ASP A 126 1.35 -1.51 -8.10
CA ASP A 126 1.40 -2.62 -9.03
C ASP A 126 2.58 -2.43 -10.01
N VAL A 127 3.40 -3.46 -10.22
CA VAL A 127 4.54 -3.39 -11.14
C VAL A 127 4.07 -3.28 -12.60
N GLU A 128 3.02 -4.03 -12.95
CA GLU A 128 2.46 -4.04 -14.31
C GLU A 128 1.68 -2.75 -14.59
N SER A 129 1.10 -2.15 -13.55
CA SER A 129 0.32 -0.91 -13.65
C SER A 129 0.69 0.08 -12.53
N PRO A 130 1.83 0.81 -12.62
CA PRO A 130 2.34 1.67 -11.54
C PRO A 130 1.42 2.79 -11.04
N LYS A 131 0.34 3.07 -11.78
CA LYS A 131 -0.72 4.02 -11.37
C LYS A 131 -1.67 3.40 -10.34
N ASN A 132 -1.77 2.08 -10.29
CA ASN A 132 -2.68 1.36 -9.41
C ASN A 132 -1.96 0.99 -8.10
N CYS A 133 -2.59 1.30 -6.98
CA CYS A 133 -2.15 0.87 -5.67
C CYS A 133 -2.73 -0.53 -5.37
N LEU A 134 -1.87 -1.46 -4.96
CA LEU A 134 -2.25 -2.79 -4.49
C LEU A 134 -2.58 -2.77 -3.00
N LEU A 135 -1.73 -2.12 -2.23
CA LEU A 135 -1.84 -1.97 -0.79
C LEU A 135 -1.64 -0.51 -0.43
N THR A 136 -2.43 0.02 0.48
CA THR A 136 -2.32 1.39 0.98
C THR A 136 -2.09 1.36 2.48
N PHE A 137 -1.04 2.03 2.92
CA PHE A 137 -0.64 2.16 4.31
C PHE A 137 -0.89 3.59 4.77
N ALA A 138 -1.46 3.73 5.95
CA ALA A 138 -1.61 5.03 6.61
C ALA A 138 -0.77 5.09 7.87
N LYS A 139 -0.29 6.29 8.18
CA LYS A 139 0.28 6.63 9.47
C LYS A 139 -0.86 6.74 10.48
N GLY A 140 -0.85 5.89 11.50
CA GLY A 140 -1.83 5.98 12.59
C GLY A 140 -1.62 7.19 13.48
N LYS A 141 -2.46 7.30 14.52
CA LYS A 141 -2.24 8.25 15.63
C LYS A 141 -0.99 7.89 16.44
N ASP A 142 -0.69 6.60 16.51
CA ASP A 142 0.57 6.06 17.01
C ASP A 142 1.65 6.16 15.93
N PRO A 143 2.96 6.12 16.26
CA PRO A 143 4.04 6.10 15.27
C PRO A 143 4.03 4.86 14.34
N LYS A 144 3.07 3.94 14.50
CA LYS A 144 2.91 2.71 13.72
C LYS A 144 2.11 2.96 12.43
N TRP A 145 2.67 2.52 11.32
CA TRP A 145 1.96 2.42 10.04
C TRP A 145 1.08 1.17 10.04
N ARG A 146 -0.08 1.23 9.39
CA ARG A 146 -0.97 0.08 9.21
C ARG A 146 -1.50 0.03 7.79
N LEU A 147 -1.76 -1.17 7.29
CA LEU A 147 -2.53 -1.37 6.07
C LEU A 147 -3.95 -0.87 6.30
N VAL A 148 -4.43 0.06 5.47
CA VAL A 148 -5.78 0.62 5.51
C VAL A 148 -6.57 0.40 4.23
N GLY A 149 -5.89 0.00 3.15
CA GLY A 149 -6.53 -0.31 1.88
C GLY A 149 -5.83 -1.46 1.18
N MET A 150 -6.59 -2.26 0.43
CA MET A 150 -6.14 -3.46 -0.24
C MET A 150 -7.00 -3.71 -1.47
N ARG A 151 -6.38 -4.01 -2.61
CA ARG A 151 -7.12 -4.40 -3.81
C ARG A 151 -7.91 -5.68 -3.55
N ALA A 152 -9.19 -5.67 -3.88
CA ALA A 152 -10.13 -6.75 -3.55
C ALA A 152 -9.87 -8.05 -4.33
N LEU A 153 -9.38 -7.97 -5.57
CA LEU A 153 -9.17 -9.13 -6.45
C LEU A 153 -7.77 -9.14 -7.05
N ASP A 154 -7.32 -10.34 -7.44
CA ASP A 154 -6.07 -10.59 -8.17
C ASP A 154 -4.86 -9.89 -7.55
N LEU A 155 -4.73 -10.01 -6.23
CA LEU A 155 -3.68 -9.37 -5.44
C LEU A 155 -2.34 -10.10 -5.60
N ARG A 156 -1.79 -9.99 -6.81
CA ARG A 156 -0.44 -10.42 -7.19
C ARG A 156 0.53 -9.28 -6.88
N ILE A 157 1.53 -9.56 -6.06
CA ILE A 157 2.57 -8.61 -5.68
C ILE A 157 3.90 -9.14 -6.19
N GLU A 158 4.44 -8.48 -7.20
CA GLU A 158 5.77 -8.76 -7.72
C GLU A 158 6.82 -8.05 -6.87
N VAL A 159 7.85 -8.80 -6.45
CA VAL A 159 8.99 -8.29 -5.70
C VAL A 159 10.27 -8.81 -6.34
N ALA A 160 11.29 -7.95 -6.45
CA ALA A 160 12.61 -8.38 -6.92
C ALA A 160 13.15 -9.53 -6.07
N SER A 161 13.72 -10.55 -6.70
CA SER A 161 14.23 -11.74 -6.02
C SER A 161 15.51 -11.43 -5.23
N ALA A 162 15.79 -12.18 -4.16
CA ALA A 162 17.08 -12.13 -3.49
C ALA A 162 18.15 -12.73 -4.41
N GLY A 163 18.71 -11.91 -5.29
CA GLY A 163 19.63 -12.34 -6.37
C GLY A 163 19.65 -11.41 -7.58
N ASP A 164 18.69 -10.48 -7.65
CA ASP A 164 18.70 -9.34 -8.58
C ASP A 164 19.43 -8.11 -8.01
#